data_AF-A0A116MR50-F1
#
_entry.id   AF-A0A116MR50-F1
#
_cell.length_a   1.000
_cell.length_b   1.000
_cell.length_c   1.000
_cell.angle_alpha   90.00
_cell.angle_beta   90.00
_cell.angle_gamma   90.00
#
_symmetry.space_group_name_H-M   'P 1'
#
loop_
_entity.id
_entity.type
_entity.pdbx_description
1 polymer ?
#
loop_
_entity_poly.entity_id
_entity_poly.type
_entity_poly.pdbx_seq_one_letter_code
_entity_poly.pdbx_strand_id
1 'polypeptide(L)' 'MNIVVQHYAGYIAHLSMRKLRDERGNTYYGIDEDIRDRLRSKLMQAVLMFKI' A
#
# COMPACT_ATOMS: atom_id res chain seq x y z
N MET A 1 -1.24 11.99 -12.11
CA MET A 1 -1.12 11.18 -10.88
C MET A 1 -1.47 9.69 -11.07
N ASN A 2 -2.53 9.37 -11.82
CA ASN A 2 -3.03 8.00 -11.93
C ASN A 2 -2.01 7.00 -12.50
N ILE A 3 -1.22 7.42 -13.49
CA ILE A 3 -0.16 6.58 -14.12
C ILE A 3 0.88 6.13 -13.09
N VAL A 4 1.35 7.04 -12.23
CA VAL A 4 2.34 6.74 -11.20
C VAL A 4 1.75 5.78 -10.16
N VAL A 5 0.52 6.03 -9.70
CA VAL A 5 -0.15 5.17 -8.71
C VAL A 5 -0.40 3.76 -9.28
N GLN A 6 -0.80 3.65 -10.55
CA GLN A 6 -0.99 2.36 -11.22
C GLN A 6 0.34 1.61 -11.41
N HIS A 7 1.40 2.32 -11.79
CA HIS A 7 2.74 1.72 -11.93
C HIS A 7 3.23 1.07 -10.62
N TYR A 8 3.03 1.76 -9.49
CA TYR A 8 3.43 1.24 -8.18
C TYR A 8 2.36 0.37 -7.49
N ALA A 9 1.20 0.14 -8.10
CA ALA A 9 0.08 -0.56 -7.45
C ALA A 9 0.44 -1.99 -7.01
N GLY A 10 1.14 -2.75 -7.87
CA GLY A 10 1.60 -4.10 -7.53
C GLY A 10 2.63 -4.10 -6.40
N TYR A 11 3.54 -3.12 -6.39
CA TYR A 11 4.56 -2.99 -5.35
C TYR A 11 3.96 -2.59 -4.00
N ILE A 12 3.00 -1.66 -4.01
CA ILE A 12 2.23 -1.26 -2.83
C ILE A 12 1.43 -2.45 -2.29
N ALA A 13 0.78 -3.24 -3.15
CA ALA A 13 0.05 -4.44 -2.73
C ALA A 13 0.98 -5.45 -2.05
N HIS A 14 2.16 -5.69 -2.61
CA HIS A 14 3.15 -6.58 -2.00
C HIS A 14 3.63 -6.10 -0.63
N LEU A 15 3.96 -4.80 -0.49
CA LEU A 15 4.44 -4.21 0.77
C LEU A 15 3.34 -4.08 1.84
N SER A 16 2.07 -4.08 1.44
CA SER A 16 0.93 -4.05 2.35
C SER A 16 0.45 -5.45 2.75
N MET A 17 1.01 -6.53 2.20
CA MET A 17 0.67 -7.89 2.65
C MET A 17 1.15 -8.15 4.07
N ARG A 18 0.22 -8.56 4.94
CA ARG A 18 0.51 -8.96 6.31
C ARG A 18 -0.29 -10.19 6.72
N LYS A 19 0.21 -10.85 7.76
CA LYS A 19 -0.54 -11.89 8.47
C LYS A 19 -1.59 -11.21 9.34
N LEU A 20 -2.84 -11.33 8.94
CA LEU A 20 -4.01 -10.88 9.68
C LEU A 20 -4.60 -12.06 10.45
N ARG A 21 -5.29 -11.77 11.54
CA ARG A 21 -6.07 -12.76 12.28
C ARG A 21 -7.55 -12.47 12.08
N ASP A 22 -8.30 -13.49 11.71
CA ASP A 22 -9.76 -13.39 11.70
C ASP A 22 -10.30 -13.38 13.14
N GLU A 23 -11.57 -13.06 13.29
CA GLU A 23 -12.29 -13.09 14.59
C GLU A 23 -12.35 -14.49 15.20
N ARG A 24 -12.09 -15.53 14.40
CA ARG A 24 -12.08 -16.94 14.81
C ARG A 24 -10.67 -17.41 15.23
N GLY A 25 -9.68 -16.52 15.19
CA GLY A 25 -8.29 -16.77 15.58
C GLY A 25 -7.37 -17.34 14.49
N ASN A 26 -7.87 -17.60 13.27
CA ASN A 26 -7.07 -18.12 12.16
C ASN A 26 -6.20 -17.02 11.56
N THR A 27 -4.96 -17.37 11.21
CA THR A 27 -4.03 -16.44 10.56
C THR A 27 -4.09 -16.61 9.05
N TYR A 28 -4.34 -15.53 8.32
CA TYR A 28 -4.33 -15.51 6.86
C TYR A 28 -3.48 -14.36 6.34
N TYR A 29 -3.04 -14.46 5.09
CA TYR A 29 -2.37 -13.35 4.41
C TYR A 29 -3.44 -12.46 3.77
N GLY A 30 -3.48 -11.20 4.22
CA GLY A 30 -4.34 -10.19 3.64
C GLY A 30 -3.58 -8.90 3.41
N ILE A 31 -4.20 -8.00 2.66
CA ILE A 31 -3.69 -6.65 2.47
C ILE A 31 -4.13 -5.82 3.68
N ASP A 32 -3.16 -5.22 4.35
CA ASP A 32 -3.40 -4.20 5.35
C ASP A 32 -3.74 -2.88 4.64
N GLU A 33 -5.03 -2.54 4.64
CA GLU A 33 -5.58 -1.37 3.97
C GLU A 33 -4.99 -0.05 4.49
N ASP A 34 -4.74 0.05 5.80
CA ASP A 34 -4.13 1.24 6.41
C ASP A 34 -2.70 1.46 5.90
N ILE A 35 -1.93 0.38 5.77
CA ILE A 35 -0.57 0.46 5.19
C ILE A 35 -0.64 0.80 3.71
N ARG A 36 -1.57 0.18 2.97
CA ARG A 36 -1.75 0.44 1.54
C ARG A 36 -2.01 1.92 1.29
N ASP A 37 -2.91 2.51 2.05
CA ASP A 37 -3.27 3.92 1.91
C ASP A 37 -2.14 4.83 2.36
N ARG A 38 -1.44 4.49 3.46
CA ARG A 38 -0.26 5.24 3.90
C ARG A 38 0.87 5.23 2.88
N LEU A 39 1.12 4.11 2.22
CA LEU A 39 2.11 3.99 1.13
C LEU A 39 1.70 4.84 -0.08
N ARG A 40 0.41 4.81 -0.46
CA ARG A 40 -0.12 5.67 -1.52
C ARG A 40 0.05 7.15 -1.21
N SER A 41 -0.31 7.59 0.00
CA SER A 41 -0.16 9.00 0.40
C SER A 41 1.30 9.44 0.38
N LYS A 42 2.23 8.60 0.88
CA LYS A 42 3.67 8.90 0.83
C LYS A 42 4.20 8.98 -0.59
N LEU A 43 3.79 8.08 -1.47
CA LEU A 43 4.15 8.12 -2.90
C LEU A 43 3.67 9.43 -3.52
N MET A 44 2.42 9.83 -3.24
CA MET A 44 1.88 11.09 -3.75
C MET A 44 2.66 12.30 -3.27
N GLN A 45 3.00 12.34 -1.98
CA GLN A 45 3.80 13.41 -1.40
C GLN A 45 5.22 13.47 -2.01
N ALA A 46 5.87 12.32 -2.20
CA ALA A 46 7.20 12.24 -2.81
C ALA A 46 7.18 12.77 -4.25
N VAL A 47 6.16 12.41 -5.03
CA VAL A 47 5.98 12.90 -6.40
C VAL A 47 5.74 14.42 -6.43
N LEU A 48 4.94 14.95 -5.50
CA LEU A 48 4.70 16.40 -5.38
C LEU A 48 5.95 17.18 -4.95
N MET A 49 6.78 16.58 -4.10
CA MET A 49 8.04 17.18 -3.64
C MET A 49 9.21 16.96 -4.60
N PHE A 50 9.02 16.18 -5.66
CA PHE A 50 10.05 15.90 -6.65
C PHE A 50 10.36 17.18 -7.44
N LYS A 51 11.47 17.82 -7.11
CA LYS A 51 12.03 18.92 -7.90
C LYS A 51 12.82 18.34 -9.08
N ILE A 52 12.51 18.85 -10.27
CA ILE A 52 13.25 18.59 -11.51
C ILE A 52 14.56 19.36 -11.49
#